data_AF-A0A517YLZ0-F1
#
_entry.id   AF-A0A517YLZ0-F1
#
_cell.length_a   1.000
_cell.length_b   1.000
_cell.length_c   1.000
_cell.angle_alpha   90.00
_cell.angle_beta   90.00
_cell.angle_gamma   90.00
#
_symmetry.space_group_name_H-M   'P 1'
#
loop_
_entity.id
_entity.type
_entity.pdbx_description
1 polymer ?
#
loop_
_entity_poly.entity_id
_entity_poly.type
_entity_poly.pdbx_seq_one_letter_code
_entity_poly.pdbx_strand_id
1 'polypeptide(L)'
;MSISLVCAHCEHAFHINDQWAGKKIKCPACQGKLAVPATDGANHGQALSDFMQWAGSGKGAQVTGDEANWFLQTASGRQYGPVDRRLLDYWLRLGAVTSRCQVLREGDSQWRWASELYPQLG
;
A
#
# COMPACT_ATOMS: atom_id res chain seq x y z
N MET A 1 -7.84 20.82 -3.52
CA MET A 1 -6.45 20.43 -3.83
C MET A 1 -6.40 19.92 -5.27
N SER A 2 -5.26 19.97 -5.98
CA SER A 2 -5.17 19.58 -7.40
C SER A 2 -4.50 18.21 -7.59
N ILE A 3 -4.94 17.45 -8.59
CA ILE A 3 -4.44 16.15 -9.01
C ILE A 3 -3.73 16.31 -10.35
N SER A 4 -2.48 15.84 -10.45
CA SER A 4 -1.70 15.82 -11.70
C SER A 4 -1.94 14.51 -12.45
N LEU A 5 -2.34 14.59 -13.71
CA LEU A 5 -2.72 13.44 -14.53
C LEU A 5 -2.04 13.50 -15.89
N VAL A 6 -1.73 12.33 -16.46
CA VAL A 6 -1.25 12.20 -17.84
C VAL A 6 -2.32 11.49 -18.66
N CYS A 7 -2.66 12.05 -19.82
CA CYS A 7 -3.65 11.44 -20.71
C CYS A 7 -3.06 10.22 -21.42
N ALA A 8 -3.70 9.04 -21.32
CA ALA A 8 -3.27 7.84 -22.03
C ALA A 8 -3.49 7.88 -23.56
N HIS A 9 -4.21 8.88 -24.08
CA HIS A 9 -4.53 9.02 -25.52
C HIS A 9 -3.58 9.96 -26.28
N CYS A 10 -3.05 10.98 -25.60
CA CYS A 10 -2.22 12.02 -26.22
C CYS A 10 -1.00 12.40 -25.37
N GLU A 11 -0.77 11.70 -24.25
CA GLU A 11 0.38 11.86 -23.35
C GLU A 11 0.51 13.25 -22.72
N HIS A 12 -0.52 14.09 -22.87
CA HIS A 12 -0.54 15.43 -22.31
C HIS A 12 -0.75 15.38 -20.80
N ALA A 13 0.15 16.03 -20.05
CA ALA A 13 0.04 16.20 -18.61
C ALA A 13 -0.81 17.43 -18.28
N PHE A 14 -1.80 17.28 -17.40
CA PHE A 14 -2.67 18.38 -16.98
C PHE A 14 -3.12 18.21 -15.54
N HIS A 15 -3.55 19.31 -14.94
CA HIS A 15 -3.98 19.38 -13.55
C HIS A 15 -5.49 19.56 -13.48
N ILE A 16 -6.14 18.82 -12.58
CA ILE A 16 -7.57 18.99 -12.29
C ILE A 16 -7.83 19.07 -10.80
N ASN A 17 -9.00 19.55 -10.42
CA ASN A 17 -9.42 19.57 -9.03
C ASN A 17 -9.75 18.17 -8.50
N ASP A 18 -9.58 17.99 -7.18
CA ASP A 18 -9.90 16.76 -6.46
C ASP A 18 -11.36 16.29 -6.61
N GLN A 19 -12.31 17.20 -6.85
CA GLN A 19 -13.72 16.91 -7.10
C GLN A 19 -13.97 15.94 -8.28
N TRP A 20 -12.95 15.75 -9.13
CA TRP A 20 -12.98 14.85 -10.28
C TRP A 20 -12.34 13.48 -9.99
N ALA A 21 -11.75 13.27 -8.81
CA ALA A 21 -11.26 11.98 -8.33
C ALA A 21 -12.32 10.88 -8.48
N GLY A 22 -11.95 9.75 -9.09
CA GLY A 22 -12.86 8.62 -9.30
C GLY A 22 -13.95 8.85 -10.36
N LYS A 23 -13.96 10.01 -11.04
CA LYS A 23 -14.88 10.31 -12.14
C LYS A 23 -14.19 10.13 -13.49
N LYS A 24 -14.99 9.94 -14.55
CA LYS A 24 -14.51 9.99 -15.94
C LYS A 24 -14.53 11.43 -16.42
N ILE A 25 -13.40 11.93 -16.90
CA ILE A 25 -13.27 13.27 -17.46
C ILE A 25 -12.84 13.19 -18.93
N LYS A 26 -12.93 14.33 -19.62
CA LYS A 26 -12.38 14.50 -20.96
C LYS A 26 -11.04 15.21 -20.86
N CYS A 27 -10.06 14.76 -21.64
CA CYS A 27 -8.78 15.45 -21.76
C CYS A 27 -8.98 16.84 -22.39
N PRO A 28 -8.37 17.91 -21.87
CA PRO A 28 -8.45 19.24 -22.48
C PRO A 28 -7.68 19.34 -23.82
N ALA A 29 -6.69 18.46 -24.07
CA ALA A 29 -5.88 18.48 -25.29
C ALA A 29 -6.50 17.68 -26.44
N CYS A 30 -6.93 16.43 -26.18
CA CYS A 30 -7.45 15.53 -27.22
C CYS A 30 -8.94 15.19 -27.09
N GLN A 31 -9.61 15.66 -26.04
CA GLN A 31 -11.01 15.33 -25.71
C GLN A 31 -11.30 13.83 -25.46
N GLY A 32 -10.25 13.00 -25.40
CA GLY A 32 -10.33 11.59 -25.04
C GLY A 32 -10.88 11.39 -23.62
N LYS A 33 -11.75 10.38 -23.46
CA LYS A 33 -12.34 10.04 -22.16
C LYS A 33 -11.32 9.25 -21.34
N LEU A 34 -10.91 9.78 -20.19
CA LEU A 34 -10.00 9.11 -19.26
C LEU A 34 -10.61 9.08 -17.85
N ALA A 35 -10.33 8.01 -17.12
CA ALA A 35 -10.74 7.89 -15.72
C ALA A 35 -9.71 8.59 -14.83
N VAL A 36 -10.17 9.47 -13.95
CA VAL A 36 -9.32 10.09 -12.95
C VAL A 36 -9.10 9.07 -11.83
N PRO A 37 -7.86 8.67 -11.54
CA PRO A 37 -7.57 7.85 -10.37
C PRO A 37 -8.05 8.58 -9.13
N ALA A 38 -8.87 7.93 -8.30
CA ALA A 38 -9.27 8.52 -7.03
C ALA A 38 -8.01 8.81 -6.22
N THR A 39 -7.76 10.08 -5.92
CA THR A 39 -6.63 10.47 -5.10
C THR A 39 -6.85 9.91 -3.71
N ASP A 40 -5.85 9.14 -3.29
CA ASP A 40 -5.71 8.44 -2.01
C ASP A 40 -6.55 7.17 -1.85
N GLY A 41 -5.95 6.01 -2.14
CA GLY A 41 -6.46 4.70 -1.69
C GLY A 41 -6.79 3.67 -2.77
N ALA A 42 -7.08 4.05 -4.01
CA ALA A 42 -7.55 3.08 -5.01
C ALA A 42 -6.45 2.15 -5.56
N ASN A 43 -5.19 2.60 -5.59
CA ASN A 43 -4.05 1.70 -5.84
C ASN A 43 -3.59 0.94 -4.58
N HIS A 44 -3.95 1.41 -3.38
CA HIS A 44 -3.64 0.73 -2.12
C HIS A 44 -4.52 -0.50 -1.92
N GLY A 45 -5.80 -0.46 -2.30
CA GLY A 45 -6.69 -1.63 -2.25
C GLY A 45 -6.23 -2.76 -3.16
N GLN A 46 -5.77 -2.47 -4.37
CA GLN A 46 -5.30 -3.51 -5.30
C GLN A 46 -3.94 -4.08 -4.89
N ALA A 47 -3.02 -3.24 -4.40
CA ALA A 47 -1.75 -3.72 -3.84
C ALA A 47 -1.95 -4.56 -2.57
N LEU A 48 -2.90 -4.18 -1.70
CA LEU A 48 -3.33 -4.96 -0.53
C LEU A 48 -4.02 -6.27 -0.91
N SER A 49 -4.80 -6.28 -1.99
CA SER A 49 -5.49 -7.47 -2.50
C SER A 49 -4.51 -8.46 -3.12
N ASP A 50 -3.61 -7.97 -3.97
CA ASP A 50 -2.52 -8.74 -4.58
C ASP A 50 -1.58 -9.29 -3.49
N PHE A 51 -1.26 -8.46 -2.49
CA PHE A 51 -0.57 -8.85 -1.28
C PHE A 51 -1.31 -9.95 -0.50
N MET A 52 -2.62 -9.81 -0.24
CA MET A 52 -3.41 -10.84 0.47
C MET A 52 -3.51 -12.15 -0.32
N GLN A 53 -3.49 -12.07 -1.64
CA GLN A 53 -3.55 -13.23 -2.52
C GLN A 53 -2.21 -13.96 -2.60
N TRP A 54 -1.08 -13.24 -2.59
CA TRP A 54 0.26 -13.84 -2.58
C TRP A 54 0.67 -14.36 -1.19
N ALA A 55 0.34 -13.66 -0.11
CA ALA A 55 0.65 -14.06 1.27
C ALA A 55 0.02 -15.40 1.67
N GLY A 56 -1.13 -15.77 1.08
CA GLY A 56 -1.77 -17.07 1.30
C GLY A 56 -1.10 -18.25 0.56
N SER A 57 -0.14 -17.98 -0.33
CA SER A 57 0.43 -18.99 -1.23
C SER A 57 1.74 -19.61 -0.75
N GLY A 58 2.29 -19.18 0.41
CA GLY A 58 3.46 -19.82 1.05
C GLY A 58 4.78 -19.74 0.27
N LYS A 59 4.81 -19.13 -0.91
CA LYS A 59 6.03 -18.88 -1.70
C LYS A 59 6.53 -17.46 -1.47
N GLY A 60 7.00 -17.20 -0.24
CA GLY A 60 7.74 -16.00 0.09
C GLY A 60 9.03 -15.95 -0.71
N ALA A 61 9.24 -14.82 -1.39
CA ALA A 61 10.50 -14.53 -2.07
C ALA A 61 11.65 -14.68 -1.07
N GLN A 62 12.53 -15.64 -1.36
CA GLN A 62 13.82 -15.76 -0.71
C GLN A 62 14.65 -14.52 -1.05
N VAL A 63 14.90 -13.68 -0.06
CA VAL A 63 15.79 -12.53 -0.19
C VAL A 63 16.65 -12.46 1.06
N THR A 64 17.95 -12.62 0.87
CA THR A 64 18.98 -12.58 1.88
C THR A 64 19.18 -11.14 2.37
N GLY A 65 18.77 -10.87 3.61
CA GLY A 65 19.11 -9.64 4.32
C GLY A 65 18.27 -9.47 5.59
N ASP A 66 18.92 -9.72 6.73
CA ASP A 66 18.43 -9.79 8.12
C ASP A 66 17.42 -10.93 8.39
N GLU A 67 17.91 -12.00 9.02
CA GLU A 67 17.21 -13.27 9.30
C GLU A 67 16.10 -13.16 10.35
N ALA A 68 15.44 -12.01 10.45
CA ALA A 68 14.33 -11.81 11.35
C ALA A 68 13.03 -12.03 10.59
N ASN A 69 12.43 -13.21 10.76
CA ASN A 69 11.08 -13.46 10.30
C ASN A 69 10.11 -12.61 11.13
N TRP A 70 9.51 -11.59 10.52
CA TRP A 70 8.48 -10.79 11.14
C TRP A 70 7.08 -11.32 10.79
N PHE A 71 6.17 -11.13 11.72
CA PHE A 71 4.75 -11.35 11.55
C PHE A 71 4.01 -10.03 11.80
N LEU A 72 2.99 -9.76 10.99
CA LEU A 72 2.09 -8.63 11.12
C LEU A 72 0.70 -9.14 11.44
N GLN A 73 0.07 -8.62 12.48
CA GLN A 73 -1.33 -8.86 12.80
C GLN A 73 -2.14 -7.58 12.58
N THR A 74 -3.18 -7.64 11.77
CA THR A 74 -4.09 -6.50 11.57
C THR A 74 -5.11 -6.41 12.69
N ALA A 75 -5.81 -5.27 12.80
CA ALA A 75 -6.87 -5.07 13.79
C ALA A 75 -8.04 -6.08 13.70
N SER A 76 -8.18 -6.75 12.54
CA SER A 76 -9.16 -7.82 12.34
C SER A 76 -8.71 -9.19 12.88
N GLY A 77 -7.52 -9.29 13.47
CA GLY A 77 -6.93 -10.54 13.95
C GLY A 77 -6.29 -11.40 12.86
N ARG A 78 -6.11 -10.87 11.64
CA ARG A 78 -5.42 -11.61 10.56
C ARG A 78 -3.92 -11.45 10.73
N GLN A 79 -3.23 -12.58 10.86
CA GLN A 79 -1.78 -12.68 10.95
C GLN A 79 -1.17 -12.96 9.57
N TYR A 80 -0.09 -12.26 9.24
CA TYR A 80 0.67 -12.31 7.99
C TYR A 80 2.15 -12.51 8.31
N GLY A 81 2.83 -13.43 7.63
CA GLY A 81 4.24 -13.76 7.89
C GLY A 81 4.53 -15.23 7.58
N PRO A 82 5.79 -15.66 7.64
CA PRO A 82 6.99 -14.89 7.97
C PRO A 82 7.43 -13.96 6.82
N VAL A 83 7.76 -12.70 7.16
CA VAL A 83 8.24 -11.70 6.21
C VAL A 83 9.44 -10.93 6.76
N ASP A 84 10.32 -10.44 5.90
CA ASP A 84 11.45 -9.62 6.35
C ASP A 84 11.02 -8.17 6.70
N ARG A 85 11.85 -7.48 7.49
CA ARG A 85 11.70 -6.07 7.86
C ARG A 85 11.55 -5.15 6.64
N ARG A 86 12.27 -5.41 5.53
CA ARG A 86 12.13 -4.62 4.29
C ARG A 86 10.74 -4.71 3.70
N LEU A 87 10.12 -5.87 3.79
CA LEU A 87 8.78 -6.09 3.28
C LEU A 87 7.74 -5.39 4.16
N LEU A 88 7.93 -5.36 5.48
CA LEU A 88 7.13 -4.53 6.39
C LEU A 88 7.26 -3.03 6.08
N ASP A 89 8.46 -2.53 5.81
CA ASP A 89 8.70 -1.13 5.43
C ASP A 89 8.01 -0.77 4.10
N TYR A 90 8.03 -1.71 3.15
CA TYR A 90 7.30 -1.56 1.89
C TYR A 90 5.79 -1.45 2.15
N TRP A 91 5.23 -2.30 3.00
CA TRP A 91 3.81 -2.24 3.37
C TRP A 91 3.44 -0.98 4.15
N LEU A 92 4.35 -0.48 4.99
CA LEU A 92 4.19 0.80 5.66
C LEU A 92 4.06 1.95 4.66
N ARG A 93 4.93 1.99 3.63
CA ARG A 93 4.86 2.99 2.55
C ARG A 93 3.59 2.88 1.72
N LEU A 94 3.04 1.67 1.60
CA LEU A 94 1.75 1.41 0.95
C LEU A 94 0.53 1.69 1.85
N GLY A 95 0.72 2.12 3.10
CA GLY A 95 -0.38 2.34 4.05
C GLY A 95 -1.10 1.07 4.50
N ALA A 96 -0.51 -0.11 4.25
CA ALA A 96 -1.03 -1.40 4.68
C ALA A 96 -0.76 -1.67 6.17
N VAL A 97 0.36 -1.14 6.68
CA VAL A 97 0.69 -1.17 8.11
C VAL A 97 0.24 0.15 8.73
N THR A 98 -0.66 0.06 9.72
CA THR A 98 -1.19 1.23 10.45
C THR A 98 -0.87 1.11 11.94
N SER A 99 -1.08 2.18 12.71
CA SER A 99 -0.85 2.23 14.16
C SER A 99 -1.70 1.20 14.94
N ARG A 100 -2.75 0.66 14.32
CA ARG A 100 -3.61 -0.41 14.88
C ARG A 100 -3.16 -1.82 14.49
N CYS A 101 -2.07 -1.96 13.75
CA CYS A 101 -1.48 -3.25 13.46
C CYS A 101 -0.47 -3.61 14.55
N GLN A 102 -0.35 -4.89 14.86
CA GLN A 102 0.69 -5.43 15.71
C GLN A 102 1.74 -6.16 14.86
N VAL A 103 2.95 -6.21 15.36
CA VAL A 103 4.12 -6.77 14.71
C VAL A 103 4.84 -7.65 15.73
N LEU A 104 5.23 -8.84 15.33
CA LEU A 104 5.95 -9.82 16.14
C LEU A 104 7.21 -10.21 15.38
N ARG A 105 8.35 -10.19 16.05
CA ARG A 105 9.59 -10.73 15.50
C ARG A 105 9.72 -12.20 15.90
N GLU A 106 10.16 -13.05 15.00
CA GLU A 106 10.51 -14.43 15.33
C GLU A 106 11.65 -14.41 16.37
N GLY A 107 11.39 -15.08 17.50
CA GLY A 107 12.23 -15.02 18.70
C GLY A 107 11.69 -14.13 19.81
N ASP A 108 10.85 -13.14 19.50
CA ASP A 108 10.13 -12.35 20.51
C ASP A 108 8.88 -13.09 21.00
N SER A 109 8.59 -12.97 22.30
CA SER A 109 7.42 -13.62 22.92
C SER A 109 6.18 -12.73 22.98
N GLN A 110 6.28 -11.46 22.56
CA GLN A 110 5.20 -10.48 22.72
C GLN A 110 4.96 -9.70 21.42
N TRP A 111 3.69 -9.59 21.03
CA TRP A 111 3.26 -8.72 19.95
C TRP A 111 3.42 -7.26 20.36
N ARG A 112 4.02 -6.47 19.49
CA ARG A 112 4.26 -5.04 19.72
C ARG A 112 3.42 -4.23 18.74
N TRP A 113 2.99 -3.03 19.11
CA TRP A 113 2.25 -2.20 18.16
C TRP A 113 3.18 -1.71 17.04
N ALA A 114 2.66 -1.64 15.82
CA ALA A 114 3.43 -1.12 14.69
C ALA A 114 3.93 0.31 14.96
N SER A 115 3.18 1.11 15.70
CA SER A 115 3.57 2.46 16.15
C SER A 115 4.83 2.46 17.02
N GLU A 116 5.09 1.41 17.80
CA GLU A 116 6.31 1.28 18.59
C GLU A 116 7.54 0.99 17.73
N LEU A 117 7.35 0.32 16.59
CA LEU A 117 8.42 0.06 15.63
C LEU A 117 8.58 1.14 14.57
N TYR A 118 7.52 1.90 14.32
CA TYR A 118 7.43 2.93 13.29
C TYR A 118 6.86 4.21 13.93
N PRO A 119 7.72 5.07 14.49
CA PRO A 119 7.27 6.30 15.16
C PRO A 119 6.53 7.26 14.20
N GLN A 120 6.70 7.08 12.89
CA GLN A 120 5.96 7.81 11.84
C GLN A 120 4.46 7.47 11.77
N LEU A 121 4.00 6.44 12.47
CA LEU A 121 2.58 6.09 12.59
C LEU A 121 1.90 6.76 13.80
N GLY A 122 2.67 7.48 14.63
CA GLY A 122 2.22 8.16 15.85
C GLY A 122 1.72 9.57 15.60
#